data_AF-A0A419DB65-F1
#
_entry.id   AF-A0A419DB65-F1
#
_cell.length_a   1.000
_cell.length_b   1.000
_cell.length_c   1.000
_cell.angle_alpha   90.00
_cell.angle_beta   90.00
_cell.angle_gamma   90.00
#
_symmetry.space_group_name_H-M   'P 1'
#
loop_
_entity.id
_entity.type
_entity.pdbx_description
1 polymer ?
#
loop_
_entity_poly.entity_id
_entity_poly.type
_entity_poly.pdbx_seq_one_letter_code
_entity_poly.pdbx_strand_id
1 'polypeptide(L)'
;MPAISGIDIGYGFTKIYYSQNSTGSEDSCRFDMFPSAVSKFIPKMTFSDSQSIVTVNNEQFLVGESAVREGIGMINTRQSDFVGSNAYCAILSLALARTSVNPDIMILGLPPGQYNRQYADMIMEKVRSARIALPNGTLTGVPRTIRYIPQGSGIFFSHLRNEENDVFNLRVAVLDVGYYTLDTLFLVKGKYVENSAQSRQLGVSCLYEQVRKEFQNEFRVSLKSHMTIEQILNTGKVTIMGRSYEFDARRILEAYNAEVSSNVSNYIENLPDEVDVLIGGGGGVKYLNSGAFKYRFLITDHPQFANARGYFEYGKHVMARG
;
A
#
# COMPACT_ATOMS: atom_id res chain seq x y z
N MET A 1 15.87 11.88 17.91
CA MET A 1 14.93 12.29 16.85
C MET A 1 13.54 11.81 17.26
N PRO A 2 12.46 12.56 17.06
CA PRO A 2 11.14 12.07 17.42
C PRO A 2 10.83 10.77 16.66
N ALA A 3 10.03 9.91 17.27
CA ALA A 3 9.65 8.64 16.66
C ALA A 3 8.70 8.90 15.48
N ILE A 4 9.03 8.34 14.31
CA ILE A 4 8.26 8.53 13.08
C ILE A 4 7.68 7.18 12.65
N SER A 5 6.41 7.20 12.22
CA SER A 5 5.76 6.07 11.58
C SER A 5 5.12 6.49 10.26
N GLY A 6 5.50 5.80 9.19
CA GLY A 6 4.79 5.82 7.92
C GLY A 6 3.81 4.65 7.86
N ILE A 7 2.52 4.95 7.71
CA ILE A 7 1.46 3.93 7.69
C ILE A 7 0.67 4.06 6.38
N ASP A 8 0.69 2.99 5.58
CA ASP A 8 -0.08 2.88 4.34
C ASP A 8 -1.23 1.88 4.52
N ILE A 9 -2.45 2.40 4.64
CA ILE A 9 -3.67 1.58 4.72
C ILE A 9 -4.17 1.36 3.28
N GLY A 10 -3.73 0.26 2.67
CA GLY A 10 -4.19 -0.17 1.36
C GLY A 10 -5.49 -0.97 1.40
N TYR A 11 -5.97 -1.43 0.25
CA TYR A 11 -7.20 -2.24 0.20
C TYR A 11 -7.02 -3.68 0.70
N GLY A 12 -5.83 -4.26 0.49
CA GLY A 12 -5.53 -5.62 0.92
C GLY A 12 -4.78 -5.68 2.25
N PHE A 13 -3.75 -4.84 2.40
CA PHE A 13 -2.85 -4.87 3.54
C PHE A 13 -2.48 -3.47 4.00
N THR A 14 -2.45 -3.32 5.32
CA THR A 14 -1.92 -2.16 6.02
C THR A 14 -0.44 -2.42 6.22
N LYS A 15 0.40 -1.50 5.78
CA LYS A 15 1.85 -1.61 5.84
C LYS A 15 2.40 -0.49 6.68
N ILE A 16 3.38 -0.81 7.51
CA ILE A 16 3.97 0.09 8.47
C ILE A 16 5.48 0.08 8.27
N TYR A 17 6.07 1.26 8.26
CA TYR A 17 7.51 1.45 8.44
C TYR A 17 7.74 2.46 9.55
N TYR A 18 8.44 2.05 10.60
CA TYR A 18 8.57 2.85 11.82
C TYR A 18 9.93 2.68 12.50
N SER A 19 10.34 3.70 13.26
CA SER A 19 11.52 3.64 14.13
C SER A 19 11.20 2.95 15.46
N GLN A 20 11.97 1.94 15.87
CA GLN A 20 11.81 1.28 17.17
C GLN A 20 12.28 2.12 18.36
N ASN A 21 13.06 3.17 18.11
CA ASN A 21 13.69 3.96 19.17
C ASN A 21 13.57 5.45 18.85
N SER A 22 13.48 6.30 19.87
CA SER A 22 13.52 7.78 19.77
C SER A 22 14.90 8.33 19.33
N THR A 23 15.82 7.46 18.91
CA THR A 23 17.12 7.86 18.37
C THR A 23 17.08 8.03 16.85
N GLY A 24 16.09 7.44 16.17
CA GLY A 24 15.89 7.58 14.72
C GLY A 24 16.99 6.94 13.86
N SER A 25 17.84 6.08 14.43
CA SER A 25 18.88 5.36 13.68
C SER A 25 18.24 4.33 12.75
N GLU A 26 18.75 4.20 11.53
CA GLU A 26 18.16 3.31 10.50
C GLU A 26 18.14 1.83 10.93
N ASP A 27 19.13 1.39 11.71
CA ASP A 27 19.21 0.03 12.26
C ASP A 27 18.02 -0.32 13.17
N SER A 28 17.35 0.71 13.68
CA SER A 28 16.14 0.58 14.52
C SER A 28 14.85 0.58 13.72
N CYS A 29 14.86 0.74 12.39
CA CYS A 29 13.63 0.75 11.61
C CYS A 29 13.11 -0.67 11.33
N ARG A 30 11.79 -0.84 11.33
CA ARG A 30 11.12 -2.13 11.05
C ARG A 30 9.98 -1.98 10.07
N PHE A 31 9.78 -3.05 9.29
CA PHE A 31 8.60 -3.25 8.47
C PHE A 31 7.60 -4.12 9.22
N ASP A 32 6.32 -3.78 9.14
CA ASP A 32 5.23 -4.64 9.60
C ASP A 32 4.04 -4.55 8.64
N MET A 33 3.26 -5.61 8.56
CA MET A 33 2.12 -5.71 7.66
C MET A 33 1.04 -6.61 8.24
N PHE A 34 -0.22 -6.22 8.06
CA PHE A 34 -1.38 -7.03 8.41
C PHE A 34 -2.55 -6.77 7.45
N PRO A 35 -3.54 -7.66 7.35
CA PRO A 35 -4.68 -7.46 6.46
C PRO A 35 -5.43 -6.16 6.77
N SER A 36 -5.78 -5.37 5.75
CA SER A 36 -6.67 -4.20 5.91
C SER A 36 -8.14 -4.62 6.03
N ALA A 37 -8.40 -5.57 6.91
CA ALA A 37 -9.71 -6.13 7.17
C ALA A 37 -10.29 -5.51 8.43
N VAL A 38 -11.57 -5.16 8.38
CA VAL A 38 -12.30 -4.62 9.51
C VAL A 38 -13.78 -4.98 9.41
N SER A 39 -14.38 -5.35 10.54
CA SER A 39 -15.83 -5.54 10.67
C SER A 39 -16.31 -5.03 12.02
N LYS A 40 -17.62 -4.79 12.14
CA LYS A 40 -18.21 -4.60 13.47
C LYS A 40 -18.00 -5.86 14.30
N PHE A 41 -17.67 -5.69 15.57
CA PHE A 41 -17.58 -6.79 16.51
C PHE A 41 -18.98 -7.19 16.95
N ILE A 42 -19.26 -8.48 16.88
CA ILE A 42 -20.49 -9.09 17.39
C ILE A 42 -20.05 -10.14 18.41
N PRO A 43 -20.38 -9.98 19.71
CA PRO A 43 -19.99 -10.95 20.74
C PRO A 43 -20.44 -12.36 20.37
N LYS A 44 -19.51 -13.30 20.34
CA LYS A 44 -19.77 -14.72 20.14
C LYS A 44 -18.97 -15.53 21.16
N MET A 45 -19.54 -16.64 21.62
CA MET A 45 -18.77 -17.65 22.35
C MET A 45 -17.85 -18.36 21.35
N THR A 46 -16.58 -17.99 21.34
CA THR A 46 -15.54 -18.60 20.52
C THR A 46 -14.50 -19.27 21.41
N PHE A 47 -14.06 -20.47 21.04
CA PHE A 47 -12.99 -21.23 21.72
C PHE A 47 -11.57 -20.75 21.33
N SER A 48 -11.43 -19.53 20.81
CA SER A 48 -10.23 -19.01 20.15
C SER A 48 -9.52 -17.94 20.99
N ASP A 49 -8.19 -17.88 20.83
CA ASP A 49 -7.24 -16.91 21.39
C ASP A 49 -7.62 -15.43 21.19
N SER A 50 -6.93 -14.57 21.96
CA SER A 50 -7.01 -13.10 22.00
C SER A 50 -7.41 -12.46 20.66
N GLN A 51 -8.65 -11.99 20.58
CA GLN A 51 -9.15 -11.23 19.43
C GLN A 51 -8.59 -9.81 19.43
N SER A 52 -8.21 -9.31 18.25
CA SER A 52 -7.88 -7.89 18.08
C SER A 52 -9.15 -7.05 17.98
N ILE A 53 -9.70 -6.67 19.15
CA ILE A 53 -10.90 -5.83 19.27
C ILE A 53 -10.48 -4.39 19.55
N VAL A 54 -10.88 -3.46 18.68
CA VAL A 54 -10.65 -2.03 18.91
C VAL A 54 -11.98 -1.33 19.13
N THR A 55 -12.07 -0.51 20.18
CA THR A 55 -13.22 0.35 20.41
C THR A 55 -12.92 1.76 19.91
N VAL A 56 -13.74 2.29 19.01
CA VAL A 56 -13.64 3.67 18.50
C VAL A 56 -14.98 4.36 18.68
N ASN A 57 -15.02 5.47 19.42
CA ASN A 57 -16.25 6.25 19.66
C ASN A 57 -17.43 5.37 20.14
N ASN A 58 -17.14 4.44 21.05
CA ASN A 58 -18.08 3.44 21.61
C ASN A 58 -18.55 2.33 20.65
N GLU A 59 -18.02 2.26 19.43
CA GLU A 59 -18.24 1.14 18.52
C GLU A 59 -17.06 0.16 18.58
N GLN A 60 -17.35 -1.14 18.64
CA GLN A 60 -16.31 -2.17 18.67
C GLN A 60 -16.11 -2.79 17.29
N PHE A 61 -14.85 -3.01 16.93
CA PHE A 61 -14.43 -3.55 15.65
C PHE A 61 -13.47 -4.72 15.82
N LEU A 62 -13.63 -5.76 15.01
CA LEU A 62 -12.55 -6.71 14.73
C LEU A 62 -11.69 -6.13 13.62
N VAL A 63 -10.38 -6.27 13.75
CA VAL A 63 -9.40 -5.72 12.81
C VAL A 63 -8.32 -6.75 12.47
N GLY A 64 -7.70 -6.60 11.30
CA GLY A 64 -6.58 -7.43 10.88
C GLY A 64 -6.94 -8.91 10.69
N GLU A 65 -6.07 -9.79 11.13
CA GLU A 65 -6.22 -11.24 11.03
C GLU A 65 -7.50 -11.72 11.75
N SER A 66 -7.88 -11.12 12.88
CA SER A 66 -9.12 -11.45 13.58
C SER A 66 -10.37 -11.15 12.74
N ALA A 67 -10.38 -10.03 12.00
CA ALA A 67 -11.47 -9.71 11.09
C ALA A 67 -11.57 -10.72 9.94
N VAL A 68 -10.43 -11.14 9.36
CA VAL A 68 -10.40 -12.14 8.29
C VAL A 68 -10.95 -13.49 8.74
N ARG A 69 -10.59 -13.95 9.95
CA ARG A 69 -11.02 -15.26 10.45
C ARG A 69 -12.48 -15.29 10.91
N GLU A 70 -12.93 -14.24 11.60
CA GLU A 70 -14.15 -14.31 12.42
C GLU A 70 -15.16 -13.20 12.11
N GLY A 71 -14.75 -12.18 11.38
CA GLY A 71 -15.59 -11.04 11.11
C GLY A 71 -16.76 -11.38 10.20
N ILE A 72 -17.90 -10.74 10.48
CA ILE A 72 -19.13 -10.87 9.71
C ILE A 72 -19.44 -9.52 9.11
N GLY A 73 -19.81 -9.49 7.82
CA GLY A 73 -20.10 -8.25 7.12
C GLY A 73 -18.85 -7.36 7.06
N MET A 74 -17.81 -7.84 6.37
CA MET A 74 -16.60 -7.07 6.10
C MET A 74 -16.96 -5.68 5.57
N ILE A 75 -16.41 -4.64 6.20
CA ILE A 75 -16.58 -3.28 5.73
C ILE A 75 -15.73 -3.11 4.47
N ASN A 76 -16.31 -2.53 3.43
CA ASN A 76 -15.62 -2.31 2.17
C ASN A 76 -14.69 -1.09 2.28
N THR A 77 -13.39 -1.34 2.46
CA THR A 77 -12.36 -0.31 2.61
C THR A 77 -12.10 0.52 1.35
N ARG A 78 -12.74 0.19 0.22
CA ARG A 78 -12.64 0.92 -1.06
C ARG A 78 -13.64 2.07 -1.20
N GLN A 79 -14.60 2.20 -0.28
CA GLN A 79 -15.59 3.27 -0.35
C GLN A 79 -14.99 4.62 0.05
N SER A 80 -15.48 5.70 -0.56
CA SER A 80 -14.94 7.06 -0.38
C SER A 80 -15.10 7.62 1.03
N ASP A 81 -16.07 7.12 1.78
CA ASP A 81 -16.34 7.49 3.17
C ASP A 81 -15.58 6.65 4.18
N PHE A 82 -14.83 5.64 3.74
CA PHE A 82 -14.04 4.80 4.62
C PHE A 82 -12.97 5.60 5.36
N VAL A 83 -12.23 6.47 4.65
CA VAL A 83 -11.15 7.26 5.25
C VAL A 83 -11.71 8.24 6.28
N GLY A 84 -11.15 8.21 7.50
CA GLY A 84 -11.64 8.99 8.63
C GLY A 84 -12.91 8.47 9.31
N SER A 85 -13.43 7.31 8.91
CA SER A 85 -14.49 6.60 9.64
C SER A 85 -13.96 5.94 10.93
N ASN A 86 -14.88 5.51 11.81
CA ASN A 86 -14.52 4.73 13.00
C ASN A 86 -13.78 3.43 12.64
N ALA A 87 -14.17 2.77 11.54
CA ALA A 87 -13.51 1.56 11.06
C ALA A 87 -12.08 1.82 10.56
N TYR A 88 -11.85 2.95 9.88
CA TYR A 88 -10.51 3.38 9.50
C TYR A 88 -9.64 3.66 10.73
N CYS A 89 -10.18 4.38 11.72
CA CYS A 89 -9.49 4.61 12.99
C CYS A 89 -9.19 3.29 13.72
N ALA A 90 -10.06 2.29 13.62
CA ALA A 90 -9.82 0.97 14.22
C ALA A 90 -8.60 0.27 13.60
N ILE A 91 -8.47 0.27 12.26
CA ILE A 91 -7.28 -0.27 11.57
C ILE A 91 -6.03 0.52 11.97
N LEU A 92 -6.13 1.85 11.99
CA LEU A 92 -5.01 2.71 12.37
C LEU A 92 -4.55 2.45 13.82
N SER A 93 -5.48 2.17 14.71
CA SER A 93 -5.20 1.84 16.11
C SER A 93 -4.42 0.53 16.25
N LEU A 94 -4.79 -0.50 15.48
CA LEU A 94 -4.02 -1.74 15.42
C LEU A 94 -2.62 -1.48 14.86
N ALA A 95 -2.48 -0.63 13.84
CA ALA A 95 -1.18 -0.28 13.31
C ALA A 95 -0.29 0.37 14.38
N LEU A 96 -0.81 1.35 15.12
CA LEU A 96 -0.09 1.98 16.23
C LEU A 96 0.24 0.99 17.35
N ALA A 97 -0.68 0.10 17.71
CA ALA A 97 -0.45 -0.93 18.74
C ALA A 97 0.65 -1.93 18.36
N ARG A 98 0.91 -2.12 17.05
CA ARG A 98 1.98 -2.98 16.54
C ARG A 98 3.34 -2.29 16.45
N THR A 99 3.38 -0.96 16.61
CA THR A 99 4.66 -0.23 16.73
C THR A 99 5.24 -0.38 18.14
N SER A 100 6.56 -0.49 18.25
CA SER A 100 7.23 -0.64 19.56
C SER A 100 7.24 0.64 20.40
N VAL A 101 7.02 1.79 19.76
CA VAL A 101 7.00 3.12 20.40
C VAL A 101 5.87 3.92 19.79
N ASN A 102 5.10 4.64 20.60
CA ASN A 102 4.08 5.55 20.09
C ASN A 102 4.76 6.68 19.30
N PRO A 103 4.46 6.85 17.99
CA PRO A 103 5.15 7.85 17.19
C PRO A 103 4.75 9.27 17.61
N ASP A 104 5.72 10.17 17.58
CA ASP A 104 5.50 11.62 17.69
C ASP A 104 4.91 12.18 16.38
N ILE A 105 5.32 11.58 15.25
CA ILE A 105 4.93 11.97 13.90
C ILE A 105 4.41 10.75 13.16
N MET A 106 3.19 10.86 12.66
CA MET A 106 2.54 9.85 11.84
C MET A 106 2.22 10.42 10.47
N ILE A 107 2.77 9.79 9.44
CA ILE A 107 2.52 10.15 8.04
C ILE A 107 1.64 9.07 7.41
N LEU A 108 0.54 9.51 6.80
CA LEU A 108 -0.51 8.68 6.22
C LEU A 108 -0.72 9.03 4.74
N GLY A 109 -1.29 8.09 4.00
CA GLY A 109 -1.71 8.28 2.62
C GLY A 109 -3.21 8.57 2.49
N LEU A 110 -3.60 9.43 1.56
CA LEU A 110 -4.95 9.47 1.00
C LEU A 110 -4.95 8.96 -0.44
N PRO A 111 -5.99 8.26 -0.91
CA PRO A 111 -6.16 7.98 -2.32
C PRO A 111 -6.00 9.28 -3.14
N PRO A 112 -5.19 9.30 -4.21
CA PRO A 112 -4.79 10.57 -4.84
C PRO A 112 -5.97 11.39 -5.38
N GLY A 113 -7.01 10.72 -5.88
CA GLY A 113 -8.23 11.38 -6.35
C GLY A 113 -9.10 12.01 -5.24
N GLN A 114 -8.83 11.69 -3.97
CA GLN A 114 -9.46 12.32 -2.80
C GLN A 114 -8.55 13.37 -2.15
N TYR A 115 -7.28 13.43 -2.56
CA TYR A 115 -6.32 14.32 -1.92
C TYR A 115 -6.55 15.77 -2.34
N ASN A 116 -6.97 16.57 -1.38
CA ASN A 116 -6.78 18.02 -1.37
C ASN A 116 -6.51 18.45 0.08
N ARG A 117 -5.94 19.64 0.26
CA ARG A 117 -5.53 20.12 1.59
C ARG A 117 -6.70 20.19 2.57
N GLN A 118 -7.87 20.70 2.16
CA GLN A 118 -9.03 20.85 3.04
C GLN A 118 -9.56 19.49 3.52
N TYR A 119 -9.65 18.51 2.63
CA TYR A 119 -10.06 17.16 2.97
C TYR A 119 -9.05 16.48 3.88
N ALA A 120 -7.74 16.61 3.60
CA ALA A 120 -6.68 16.11 4.45
C ALA A 120 -6.74 16.68 5.88
N ASP A 121 -6.99 17.98 6.02
CA ASP A 121 -7.13 18.65 7.32
C ASP A 121 -8.40 18.17 8.06
N MET A 122 -9.53 18.03 7.35
CA MET A 122 -10.75 17.48 7.95
C MET A 122 -10.55 16.05 8.47
N ILE A 123 -9.90 15.17 7.70
CA ILE A 123 -9.62 13.79 8.12
C ILE A 123 -8.65 13.78 9.31
N MET A 124 -7.63 14.65 9.31
CA MET A 124 -6.71 14.80 10.44
C MET A 124 -7.45 15.10 11.74
N GLU A 125 -8.39 16.03 11.73
CA GLU A 125 -9.18 16.38 12.92
C GLU A 125 -10.12 15.25 13.36
N LYS A 126 -10.72 14.51 12.41
CA LYS A 126 -11.49 13.30 12.73
C LYS A 126 -10.64 12.25 13.45
N VAL A 127 -9.43 11.98 12.96
CA VAL A 127 -8.52 11.03 13.59
C VAL A 127 -8.08 11.52 14.98
N ARG A 128 -7.78 12.81 15.14
CA ARG A 128 -7.40 13.41 16.43
C ARG A 128 -8.50 13.35 17.48
N SER A 129 -9.74 13.56 17.07
CA SER A 129 -10.89 13.56 17.98
C SER A 129 -11.42 12.16 18.32
N ALA A 130 -10.95 11.12 17.61
CA ALA A 130 -11.41 9.75 17.82
C ALA A 130 -11.01 9.21 19.20
N ARG A 131 -12.00 8.73 19.97
CA ARG A 131 -11.76 8.08 21.26
C ARG A 131 -11.50 6.59 21.03
N ILE A 132 -10.23 6.19 21.15
CA ILE A 132 -9.78 4.82 20.87
C ILE A 132 -9.44 4.10 22.17
N ALA A 133 -9.94 2.87 22.34
CA ALA A 133 -9.52 1.95 23.40
C ALA A 133 -9.14 0.58 22.81
N LEU A 134 -7.96 0.09 23.16
CA LEU A 134 -7.48 -1.26 22.83
C LEU A 134 -8.03 -2.33 23.80
N PRO A 135 -7.91 -3.65 23.51
CA PRO A 135 -8.42 -4.72 24.37
C PRO A 135 -7.89 -4.68 25.81
N ASN A 136 -6.65 -4.20 25.98
CA ASN A 136 -6.01 -4.05 27.29
C ASN A 136 -6.44 -2.78 28.05
N GLY A 137 -7.45 -2.05 27.56
CA GLY A 137 -7.92 -0.79 28.14
C GLY A 137 -7.02 0.42 27.86
N THR A 138 -5.93 0.24 27.11
CA THR A 138 -5.03 1.35 26.78
C THR A 138 -5.73 2.29 25.80
N LEU A 139 -5.86 3.56 26.21
CA LEU A 139 -6.18 4.64 25.28
C LEU A 139 -4.92 4.93 24.47
N THR A 140 -4.98 4.74 23.15
CA THR A 140 -3.88 5.16 22.29
C THR A 140 -3.92 6.68 22.17
N GLY A 141 -2.87 7.34 22.64
CA GLY A 141 -2.67 8.76 22.37
C GLY A 141 -2.42 8.92 20.88
N VAL A 142 -3.31 9.62 20.19
CA VAL A 142 -3.10 9.98 18.78
C VAL A 142 -1.79 10.78 18.69
N PRO A 143 -0.88 10.46 17.75
CA PRO A 143 0.39 11.15 17.59
C PRO A 143 0.22 12.68 17.53
N ARG A 144 1.17 13.40 18.14
CA ARG A 144 1.16 14.89 18.19
C ARG A 144 1.01 15.48 16.79
N THR A 145 1.76 14.92 15.84
CA THR A 145 1.73 15.35 14.45
C THR A 145 1.16 14.25 13.56
N ILE A 146 0.08 14.59 12.86
CA ILE A 146 -0.48 13.75 11.79
C ILE A 146 -0.39 14.54 10.49
N ARG A 147 0.09 13.91 9.43
CA ARG A 147 0.08 14.48 8.08
C ARG A 147 -0.41 13.45 7.08
N TYR A 148 -1.23 13.92 6.16
CA TYR A 148 -1.65 13.17 4.99
C TYR A 148 -0.90 13.67 3.77
N ILE A 149 -0.42 12.74 2.95
CA ILE A 149 0.09 13.00 1.60
C ILE A 149 -0.67 12.11 0.59
N PRO A 150 -0.60 12.41 -0.72
CA PRO A 150 -1.19 11.51 -1.72
C PRO A 150 -0.50 10.14 -1.68
N GLN A 151 -1.28 9.05 -1.66
CA GLN A 151 -0.77 7.69 -1.90
C GLN A 151 0.01 7.65 -3.21
N GLY A 152 1.04 6.82 -3.31
CA GLY A 152 2.00 6.83 -4.41
C GLY A 152 3.11 7.87 -4.25
N SER A 153 2.87 9.02 -3.58
CA SER A 153 3.97 9.98 -3.30
C SER A 153 5.03 9.36 -2.38
N GLY A 154 4.63 8.40 -1.53
CA GLY A 154 5.56 7.61 -0.73
C GLY A 154 6.53 6.79 -1.59
N ILE A 155 6.13 6.28 -2.75
CA ILE A 155 7.06 5.57 -3.65
C ILE A 155 8.21 6.48 -4.08
N PHE A 156 7.91 7.73 -4.46
CA PHE A 156 8.91 8.73 -4.80
C PHE A 156 9.85 9.03 -3.62
N PHE A 157 9.31 9.32 -2.42
CA PHE A 157 10.15 9.61 -1.24
C PHE A 157 10.96 8.40 -0.75
N SER A 158 10.44 7.18 -0.94
CA SER A 158 11.17 5.95 -0.64
C SER A 158 12.39 5.79 -1.55
N HIS A 159 12.25 6.14 -2.84
CA HIS A 159 13.35 6.05 -3.79
C HIS A 159 14.44 7.10 -3.51
N LEU A 160 14.06 8.33 -3.12
CA LEU A 160 15.02 9.41 -2.78
C LEU A 160 15.98 9.08 -1.65
N ARG A 161 15.68 8.10 -0.80
CA ARG A 161 16.62 7.65 0.23
C ARG A 161 17.91 7.06 -0.37
N ASN A 162 17.81 6.42 -1.53
CA ASN A 162 18.92 5.67 -2.12
C ASN A 162 19.74 6.49 -3.13
N GLU A 163 19.17 7.57 -3.66
CA GLU A 163 19.84 8.45 -4.63
C GLU A 163 19.89 9.87 -4.05
N GLU A 164 21.09 10.34 -3.67
CA GLU A 164 21.30 11.71 -3.21
C GLU A 164 20.80 12.72 -4.27
N ASN A 165 19.69 13.39 -3.98
CA ASN A 165 19.21 14.67 -4.52
C ASN A 165 18.95 14.84 -6.03
N ASP A 166 19.38 13.94 -6.94
CA ASP A 166 19.22 14.15 -8.39
C ASP A 166 17.77 14.01 -8.87
N VAL A 167 17.05 13.00 -8.37
CA VAL A 167 15.66 12.73 -8.78
C VAL A 167 14.67 13.73 -8.19
N PHE A 168 15.02 14.41 -7.09
CA PHE A 168 14.11 15.34 -6.41
C PHE A 168 13.64 16.47 -7.33
N ASN A 169 14.53 16.97 -8.20
CA ASN A 169 14.26 18.11 -9.07
C ASN A 169 13.64 17.73 -10.42
N LEU A 170 13.45 16.44 -10.70
CA LEU A 170 12.89 15.95 -11.96
C LEU A 170 11.36 15.98 -11.97
N ARG A 171 10.81 15.80 -13.17
CA ARG A 171 9.40 15.53 -13.46
C ARG A 171 9.20 14.02 -13.48
N VAL A 172 8.57 13.49 -12.44
CA VAL A 172 8.50 12.06 -12.16
C VAL A 172 7.08 11.56 -12.28
N ALA A 173 6.85 10.57 -13.14
CA ALA A 173 5.63 9.77 -13.10
C ALA A 173 5.85 8.53 -12.22
N VAL A 174 5.02 8.38 -11.19
CA VAL A 174 5.06 7.26 -10.27
C VAL A 174 4.05 6.20 -10.70
N LEU A 175 4.45 4.93 -10.65
CA LEU A 175 3.62 3.77 -10.90
C LEU A 175 3.52 2.90 -9.63
N ASP A 176 2.33 2.80 -9.04
CA ASP A 176 2.03 1.87 -7.95
C ASP A 176 1.27 0.67 -8.51
N VAL A 177 1.96 -0.47 -8.60
CA VAL A 177 1.38 -1.71 -9.14
C VAL A 177 0.85 -2.54 -7.98
N GLY A 178 -0.44 -2.33 -7.68
CA GLY A 178 -1.18 -3.08 -6.70
C GLY A 178 -1.67 -4.45 -7.20
N TYR A 179 -2.37 -5.16 -6.32
CA TYR A 179 -2.99 -6.43 -6.71
C TYR A 179 -4.16 -6.22 -7.69
N TYR A 180 -5.01 -5.22 -7.47
CA TYR A 180 -6.18 -4.94 -8.32
C TYR A 180 -5.97 -3.77 -9.28
N THR A 181 -5.14 -2.80 -8.91
CA THR A 181 -5.01 -1.53 -9.60
C THR A 181 -3.59 -1.24 -10.02
N LEU A 182 -3.46 -0.49 -11.11
CA LEU A 182 -2.29 0.30 -11.44
C LEU A 182 -2.66 1.75 -11.13
N ASP A 183 -2.06 2.31 -10.09
CA ASP A 183 -2.24 3.71 -9.72
C ASP A 183 -1.05 4.51 -10.21
N THR A 184 -1.32 5.67 -10.80
CA THR A 184 -0.31 6.56 -11.38
C THR A 184 -0.50 7.97 -10.86
N LEU A 185 0.59 8.70 -10.67
CA LEU A 185 0.58 10.12 -10.33
C LEU A 185 1.83 10.81 -10.81
N PHE A 186 1.79 12.14 -10.84
CA PHE A 186 2.88 12.97 -11.33
C PHE A 186 3.39 13.91 -10.25
N LEU A 187 4.71 13.97 -10.09
CA LEU A 187 5.39 14.95 -9.24
C LEU A 187 6.33 15.80 -10.08
N VAL A 188 6.39 17.09 -9.77
CA VAL A 188 7.38 18.02 -10.31
C VAL A 188 8.14 18.64 -9.15
N LYS A 189 9.47 18.47 -9.13
CA LYS A 189 10.33 19.01 -8.06
C LYS A 189 9.87 18.59 -6.65
N GLY A 190 9.51 17.31 -6.52
CA GLY A 190 9.00 16.71 -5.28
C GLY A 190 7.60 17.18 -4.84
N LYS A 191 6.87 17.90 -5.69
CA LYS A 191 5.49 18.34 -5.42
C LYS A 191 4.52 17.57 -6.29
N TYR A 192 3.50 16.99 -5.67
CA TYR A 192 2.38 16.36 -6.37
C TYR A 192 1.66 17.40 -7.24
N VAL A 193 1.39 17.04 -8.50
CA VAL A 193 0.56 17.82 -9.40
C VAL A 193 -0.90 17.40 -9.19
N GLU A 194 -1.72 18.30 -8.66
CA GLU A 194 -3.14 18.02 -8.37
C GLU A 194 -3.88 17.54 -9.62
N ASN A 195 -4.81 16.60 -9.45
CA ASN A 195 -5.57 15.94 -10.52
C ASN A 195 -4.76 15.16 -11.56
N SER A 196 -3.44 15.01 -11.37
CA SER A 196 -2.61 14.18 -12.25
C SER A 196 -2.78 12.69 -11.99
N ALA A 197 -3.44 12.28 -10.91
CA ALA A 197 -3.51 10.88 -10.57
C ALA A 197 -4.58 10.10 -11.36
N GLN A 198 -4.25 8.88 -11.78
CA GLN A 198 -5.19 7.96 -12.42
C GLN A 198 -5.10 6.57 -11.80
N SER A 199 -6.24 5.91 -11.67
CA SER A 199 -6.33 4.51 -11.24
C SER A 199 -6.95 3.67 -12.35
N ARG A 200 -6.29 2.57 -12.72
CA ARG A 200 -6.77 1.61 -13.73
C ARG A 200 -6.92 0.23 -13.08
N GLN A 201 -7.94 -0.52 -13.47
CA GLN A 201 -8.09 -1.93 -13.08
C GLN A 201 -7.11 -2.82 -13.86
N LEU A 202 -5.83 -2.56 -13.69
CA LEU A 202 -4.71 -3.21 -14.38
C LEU A 202 -3.65 -3.64 -13.36
N GLY A 203 -4.09 -4.27 -12.28
CA GLY A 203 -3.20 -4.87 -11.29
C GLY A 203 -2.77 -6.28 -11.65
N VAL A 204 -2.01 -6.90 -10.74
CA VAL A 204 -1.53 -8.28 -10.83
C VAL A 204 -2.66 -9.30 -11.01
N SER A 205 -3.87 -9.01 -10.53
CA SER A 205 -5.04 -9.87 -10.73
C SER A 205 -5.30 -10.15 -12.21
N CYS A 206 -5.10 -9.18 -13.10
CA CYS A 206 -5.28 -9.37 -14.54
C CYS A 206 -4.28 -10.39 -15.10
N LEU A 207 -3.01 -10.31 -14.70
CA LEU A 207 -1.98 -11.30 -15.04
C LEU A 207 -2.36 -12.69 -14.51
N TYR A 208 -2.81 -12.78 -13.25
CA TYR A 208 -3.16 -14.06 -12.63
C TYR A 208 -4.36 -14.73 -13.33
N GLU A 209 -5.38 -13.97 -13.70
CA GLU A 209 -6.52 -14.50 -14.45
C GLU A 209 -6.11 -15.06 -15.82
N GLN A 210 -5.19 -14.40 -16.53
CA GLN A 210 -4.68 -14.92 -17.80
C GLN A 210 -3.88 -16.21 -17.60
N VAL A 211 -3.02 -16.29 -16.58
CA VAL A 211 -2.30 -17.53 -16.26
C VAL A 211 -3.28 -18.66 -15.91
N ARG A 212 -4.31 -18.38 -15.10
CA ARG A 212 -5.36 -19.37 -14.77
C ARG A 212 -6.03 -19.91 -16.02
N LYS A 213 -6.46 -19.02 -16.90
CA LYS A 213 -7.18 -19.35 -18.13
C LYS A 213 -6.33 -20.21 -19.05
N GLU A 214 -5.11 -19.77 -19.35
CA GLU A 214 -4.24 -20.48 -20.28
C GLU A 214 -3.76 -21.83 -19.72
N PHE A 215 -3.41 -21.88 -18.42
CA PHE A 215 -3.06 -23.14 -17.76
C PHE A 215 -4.23 -24.14 -17.77
N GLN A 216 -5.46 -23.67 -17.52
CA GLN A 216 -6.65 -24.53 -17.60
C GLN A 216 -6.93 -25.00 -19.03
N ASN A 217 -6.68 -24.17 -20.04
CA ASN A 217 -6.84 -24.56 -21.43
C ASN A 217 -5.86 -25.67 -21.83
N GLU A 218 -4.61 -25.56 -21.40
CA GLU A 218 -3.53 -26.50 -21.71
C GLU A 218 -3.66 -27.82 -20.95
N PHE A 219 -3.82 -27.77 -19.62
CA PHE A 219 -3.76 -28.97 -18.77
C PHE A 219 -5.12 -29.46 -18.27
N ARG A 220 -6.21 -28.73 -18.52
CA ARG A 220 -7.56 -29.01 -17.98
C ARG A 220 -7.60 -29.05 -16.44
N VAL A 221 -6.68 -28.32 -15.79
CA VAL A 221 -6.55 -28.22 -14.33
C VAL A 221 -6.80 -26.78 -13.89
N SER A 222 -7.63 -26.58 -12.86
CA SER A 222 -7.94 -25.25 -12.32
C SER A 222 -6.96 -24.84 -11.23
N LEU A 223 -6.37 -23.64 -11.37
CA LEU A 223 -5.47 -23.05 -10.37
C LEU A 223 -6.26 -22.23 -9.34
N LYS A 224 -6.28 -22.71 -8.09
CA LYS A 224 -7.01 -22.05 -6.99
C LYS A 224 -6.17 -21.02 -6.23
N SER A 225 -4.90 -21.32 -5.98
CA SER A 225 -4.04 -20.53 -5.10
C SER A 225 -3.19 -19.52 -5.86
N HIS A 226 -3.11 -18.28 -5.34
CA HIS A 226 -2.16 -17.28 -5.83
C HIS A 226 -0.72 -17.74 -5.71
N MET A 227 -0.36 -18.44 -4.63
CA MET A 227 1.00 -18.97 -4.46
C MET A 227 1.39 -19.94 -5.58
N THR A 228 0.42 -20.74 -6.05
CA THR A 228 0.62 -21.66 -7.18
C THR A 228 0.87 -20.90 -8.48
N ILE A 229 0.15 -19.81 -8.72
CA ILE A 229 0.36 -18.94 -9.89
C ILE A 229 1.71 -18.22 -9.80
N GLU A 230 2.08 -17.71 -8.63
CA GLU A 230 3.39 -17.10 -8.41
C GLU A 230 4.53 -18.09 -8.64
N GLN A 231 4.37 -19.33 -8.20
CA GLN A 231 5.35 -20.39 -8.46
C GLN A 231 5.51 -20.64 -9.97
N ILE A 232 4.41 -20.69 -10.72
CA ILE A 232 4.43 -20.81 -12.18
C ILE A 232 5.17 -19.62 -12.81
N LEU A 233 4.82 -18.39 -12.42
CA LEU A 233 5.46 -17.18 -12.95
C LEU A 233 6.97 -17.11 -12.66
N ASN A 234 7.40 -17.62 -11.51
CA ASN A 234 8.80 -17.59 -11.10
C ASN A 234 9.64 -18.74 -11.67
N THR A 235 9.05 -19.93 -11.81
CA THR A 235 9.81 -21.18 -12.06
C THR A 235 9.41 -21.91 -13.33
N GLY A 236 8.30 -21.52 -13.96
CA GLY A 236 7.72 -22.21 -15.11
C GLY A 236 7.19 -23.61 -14.79
N LYS A 237 7.08 -24.00 -13.51
CA LYS A 237 6.63 -25.34 -13.11
C LYS A 237 5.83 -25.35 -11.82
N VAL A 238 4.95 -26.34 -11.69
CA VAL A 238 4.13 -26.51 -10.49
C VAL A 238 3.70 -27.96 -10.27
N THR A 239 3.52 -28.34 -9.01
CA THR A 239 2.98 -29.66 -8.64
C THR A 239 1.56 -29.51 -8.11
N ILE A 240 0.61 -30.18 -8.77
CA ILE A 240 -0.82 -30.15 -8.40
C ILE A 240 -1.31 -31.59 -8.32
N MET A 241 -1.89 -31.96 -7.17
CA MET A 241 -2.43 -33.32 -6.93
C MET A 241 -1.39 -34.43 -7.22
N GLY A 242 -0.13 -34.19 -6.84
CA GLY A 242 0.97 -35.13 -7.03
C GLY A 242 1.53 -35.21 -8.46
N ARG A 243 1.05 -34.41 -9.40
CA ARG A 243 1.54 -34.35 -10.79
C ARG A 243 2.29 -33.04 -11.04
N SER A 244 3.43 -33.12 -11.74
CA SER A 244 4.22 -31.97 -12.16
C SER A 244 3.74 -31.46 -13.52
N TYR A 245 3.62 -30.14 -13.65
CA TYR A 245 3.27 -29.44 -14.88
C TYR A 245 4.35 -28.39 -15.16
N GLU A 246 4.79 -28.32 -16.42
CA GLU A 246 5.66 -27.25 -16.92
C GLU A 246 4.80 -26.31 -17.76
N PHE A 247 4.87 -25.01 -17.50
CA PHE A 247 4.03 -24.01 -18.16
C PHE A 247 4.85 -22.74 -18.42
N ASP A 248 4.91 -22.33 -19.67
CA ASP A 248 5.62 -21.14 -20.09
C ASP A 248 4.71 -19.90 -20.08
N ALA A 249 4.84 -19.09 -19.03
CA ALA A 249 4.06 -17.86 -18.88
C ALA A 249 4.67 -16.63 -19.58
N ARG A 250 5.77 -16.77 -20.34
CA ARG A 250 6.50 -15.62 -20.93
C ARG A 250 5.61 -14.74 -21.82
N ARG A 251 4.84 -15.35 -22.73
CA ARG A 251 3.93 -14.60 -23.63
C ARG A 251 2.83 -13.85 -22.87
N ILE A 252 2.38 -14.40 -21.74
CA ILE A 252 1.38 -13.76 -20.88
C ILE A 252 2.01 -12.56 -20.17
N LEU A 253 3.23 -12.71 -19.65
CA LEU A 253 3.99 -11.62 -19.05
C LEU A 253 4.29 -10.51 -20.06
N GLU A 254 4.70 -10.85 -21.29
CA GLU A 254 4.93 -9.89 -22.37
C GLU A 254 3.66 -9.10 -22.72
N ALA A 255 2.52 -9.79 -22.84
CA ALA A 255 1.23 -9.14 -23.10
C ALA A 255 0.82 -8.19 -21.96
N TYR A 256 0.97 -8.63 -20.70
CA TYR A 256 0.70 -7.79 -19.53
C TYR A 256 1.61 -6.56 -19.50
N ASN A 257 2.90 -6.72 -19.80
CA ASN A 257 3.86 -5.61 -19.88
C ASN A 257 3.53 -4.62 -21.00
N ALA A 258 3.11 -5.12 -22.17
CA ALA A 258 2.69 -4.27 -23.27
C ALA A 258 1.42 -3.47 -22.91
N GLU A 259 0.45 -4.10 -22.24
CA GLU A 259 -0.77 -3.43 -21.79
C GLU A 259 -0.48 -2.35 -20.74
N VAL A 260 0.37 -2.65 -19.75
CA VAL A 260 0.80 -1.67 -18.73
C VAL A 260 1.56 -0.52 -19.38
N SER A 261 2.53 -0.81 -20.25
CA SER A 261 3.32 0.22 -20.95
C SER A 261 2.46 1.12 -21.83
N SER A 262 1.47 0.56 -22.52
CA SER A 262 0.51 1.35 -23.32
C SER A 262 -0.35 2.26 -22.43
N ASN A 263 -0.85 1.76 -21.30
CA ASN A 263 -1.62 2.59 -20.36
C ASN A 263 -0.77 3.71 -19.75
N VAL A 264 0.49 3.42 -19.41
CA VAL A 264 1.44 4.41 -18.89
C VAL A 264 1.79 5.45 -19.96
N SER A 265 1.96 5.04 -21.22
CA SER A 265 2.21 5.98 -22.32
C SER A 265 1.02 6.94 -22.52
N ASN A 266 -0.20 6.41 -22.56
CA ASN A 266 -1.41 7.21 -22.66
C ASN A 266 -1.57 8.15 -21.46
N TYR A 267 -1.22 7.68 -20.26
CA TYR A 267 -1.23 8.51 -19.06
C TYR A 267 -0.30 9.72 -19.22
N ILE A 268 0.95 9.48 -19.63
CA ILE A 268 1.98 10.51 -19.78
C ILE A 268 1.60 11.53 -20.86
N GLU A 269 1.01 11.09 -21.97
CA GLU A 269 0.54 11.98 -23.04
C GLU A 269 -0.54 12.98 -22.58
N ASN A 270 -1.26 12.67 -21.49
CA ASN A 270 -2.29 13.52 -20.92
C ASN A 270 -1.79 14.38 -19.74
N LEU A 271 -0.50 14.31 -19.40
CA LEU A 271 0.09 15.12 -18.33
C LEU A 271 0.31 16.58 -18.79
N PRO A 272 0.30 17.54 -17.85
CA PRO A 272 0.49 18.95 -18.19
C PRO A 272 1.94 19.35 -18.49
N ASP A 273 2.90 18.43 -18.34
CA ASP A 273 4.34 18.64 -18.55
C ASP A 273 4.98 17.30 -18.98
N GLU A 274 6.21 17.34 -19.51
CA GLU A 274 6.93 16.14 -19.92
C GLU A 274 7.40 15.33 -18.69
N VAL A 275 7.74 14.06 -18.92
CA VAL A 275 8.22 13.15 -17.89
C VAL A 275 9.69 12.83 -18.14
N ASP A 276 10.53 13.03 -17.12
CA ASP A 276 11.95 12.74 -17.17
C ASP A 276 12.23 11.27 -16.81
N VAL A 277 11.48 10.72 -15.85
CA VAL A 277 11.73 9.38 -15.30
C VAL A 277 10.46 8.74 -14.73
N LEU A 278 10.40 7.41 -14.78
CA LEU A 278 9.37 6.61 -14.12
C LEU A 278 9.92 5.99 -12.84
N ILE A 279 9.14 6.02 -11.76
CA ILE A 279 9.46 5.29 -10.52
C ILE A 279 8.33 4.32 -10.18
N GLY A 280 8.69 3.05 -10.04
CA GLY A 280 7.78 1.96 -9.74
C GLY A 280 7.83 1.50 -8.29
N GLY A 281 6.66 1.24 -7.72
CA GLY A 281 6.46 0.61 -6.42
C GLY A 281 5.26 -0.34 -6.43
N GLY A 282 4.90 -0.83 -5.25
CA GLY A 282 3.85 -1.85 -5.10
C GLY A 282 4.36 -3.27 -5.33
N GLY A 283 3.63 -4.26 -4.81
CA GLY A 283 4.04 -5.66 -4.88
C GLY A 283 4.05 -6.24 -6.30
N GLY A 284 3.30 -5.63 -7.23
CA GLY A 284 3.18 -6.07 -8.60
C GLY A 284 4.30 -5.60 -9.53
N VAL A 285 5.13 -4.63 -9.11
CA VAL A 285 6.18 -4.07 -9.95
C VAL A 285 7.22 -5.14 -10.35
N LYS A 286 7.34 -6.21 -9.56
CA LYS A 286 8.22 -7.36 -9.84
C LYS A 286 7.89 -8.08 -11.15
N TYR A 287 6.68 -7.91 -11.68
CA TYR A 287 6.25 -8.49 -12.95
C TYR A 287 6.46 -7.55 -14.14
N LEU A 288 6.95 -6.34 -13.90
CA LEU A 288 7.23 -5.37 -14.95
C LEU A 288 8.66 -5.49 -15.44
N ASN A 289 8.82 -5.43 -16.75
CA ASN A 289 10.10 -5.36 -17.44
C ASN A 289 10.40 -3.91 -17.77
N SER A 290 11.53 -3.38 -17.29
CA SER A 290 11.96 -2.02 -17.57
C SER A 290 12.12 -1.73 -19.07
N GLY A 291 12.52 -2.73 -19.87
CA GLY A 291 12.61 -2.62 -21.32
C GLY A 291 11.27 -2.45 -22.04
N ALA A 292 10.13 -2.66 -21.36
CA ALA A 292 8.81 -2.42 -21.93
C ALA A 292 8.46 -0.92 -21.99
N PHE A 293 9.17 -0.06 -21.25
CA PHE A 293 8.88 1.37 -21.15
C PHE A 293 9.86 2.20 -22.00
N LYS A 294 9.36 3.26 -22.63
CA LYS A 294 10.18 4.21 -23.39
C LYS A 294 11.08 5.09 -22.50
N TYR A 295 10.71 5.22 -21.23
CA TYR A 295 11.35 6.08 -20.25
C TYR A 295 12.26 5.25 -19.34
N ARG A 296 13.29 5.87 -18.77
CA ARG A 296 14.08 5.25 -17.69
C ARG A 296 13.12 4.86 -16.56
N PHE A 297 13.03 3.56 -16.28
CA PHE A 297 12.16 3.02 -15.24
C PHE A 297 12.98 2.54 -14.06
N LEU A 298 12.83 3.22 -12.94
CA LEU A 298 13.47 2.93 -11.67
C LEU A 298 12.49 2.20 -10.76
N ILE A 299 12.94 1.15 -10.08
CA ILE A 299 12.13 0.44 -9.10
C ILE A 299 12.70 0.74 -7.72
N THR A 300 11.85 1.20 -6.80
CA THR A 300 12.28 1.46 -5.42
C THR A 300 12.67 0.16 -4.70
N ASP A 301 13.58 0.26 -3.74
CA ASP A 301 13.83 -0.82 -2.80
C ASP A 301 12.60 -1.09 -1.94
N HIS A 302 12.40 -2.37 -1.59
CA HIS A 302 11.21 -2.87 -0.91
C HIS A 302 9.90 -2.37 -1.53
N PRO A 303 9.63 -2.61 -2.83
CA PRO A 303 8.49 -2.03 -3.55
C PRO A 303 7.14 -2.18 -2.85
N GLN A 304 6.89 -3.33 -2.24
CA GLN A 304 5.65 -3.60 -1.52
C GLN A 304 5.42 -2.64 -0.35
N PHE A 305 6.48 -2.16 0.30
CA PHE A 305 6.44 -1.24 1.44
C PHE A 305 6.76 0.20 1.07
N ALA A 306 6.95 0.50 -0.22
CA ALA A 306 7.45 1.79 -0.70
C ALA A 306 6.63 2.98 -0.22
N ASN A 307 5.30 2.90 -0.22
CA ASN A 307 4.46 3.97 0.33
C ASN A 307 4.76 4.21 1.81
N ALA A 308 4.67 3.17 2.65
CA ALA A 308 4.93 3.27 4.09
C ALA A 308 6.35 3.76 4.39
N ARG A 309 7.36 3.26 3.66
CA ARG A 309 8.76 3.70 3.80
C ARG A 309 8.92 5.16 3.40
N GLY A 310 8.37 5.58 2.28
CA GLY A 310 8.46 6.98 1.86
C GLY A 310 7.66 7.94 2.71
N TYR A 311 6.57 7.50 3.35
CA TYR A 311 5.87 8.29 4.35
C TYR A 311 6.80 8.60 5.54
N PHE A 312 7.57 7.62 5.99
CA PHE A 312 8.59 7.83 7.02
C PHE A 312 9.70 8.79 6.55
N GLU A 313 10.25 8.60 5.34
CA GLU A 313 11.29 9.51 4.80
C GLU A 313 10.77 10.94 4.59
N TYR A 314 9.52 11.09 4.14
CA TYR A 314 8.85 12.39 4.08
C TYR A 314 8.72 13.02 5.46
N GLY A 315 8.37 12.23 6.48
CA GLY A 315 8.37 12.68 7.88
C GLY A 315 9.71 13.24 8.33
N LYS A 316 10.81 12.56 8.01
CA LYS A 316 12.19 13.04 8.26
C LYS A 316 12.49 14.36 7.54
N HIS A 317 12.00 14.51 6.31
CA HIS A 317 12.20 15.74 5.52
C HIS A 317 11.43 16.94 6.06
N VAL A 318 10.17 16.73 6.45
CA VAL A 318 9.33 17.77 7.09
C VAL A 318 10.00 18.26 8.38
N MET A 319 10.59 17.33 9.13
CA MET A 319 11.34 17.62 10.35
C MET A 319 12.60 18.43 10.14
N ALA A 320 13.40 18.12 9.11
CA ALA A 320 14.64 18.83 8.84
C ALA A 320 14.44 20.31 8.44
N ARG A 321 13.20 20.70 8.09
CA ARG A 321 12.84 22.04 7.62
C ARG A 321 11.99 22.84 8.61
N GLY A 322 11.61 22.27 9.76
CA GLY A 322 10.81 22.91 10.81
C GLY A 322 11.65 23.22 12.04
#